data_AF-A0A961E6H8-F1
#
_entry.id   AF-A0A961E6H8-F1
#
_cell.length_a   1.000
_cell.length_b   1.000
_cell.length_c   1.000
_cell.angle_alpha   90.00
_cell.angle_beta   90.00
_cell.angle_gamma   90.00
#
_symmetry.space_group_name_H-M   'P 1'
#
loop_
_entity.id
_entity.type
_entity.pdbx_description
1 polymer ?
#
loop_
_entity_poly.entity_id
_entity_poly.type
_entity_poly.pdbx_seq_one_letter_code
_entity_poly.pdbx_strand_id
1 'polypeptide(L)'
;MFSYVVVVNAGEDRVISWQVSVRPEPVMTRLVGAWTSGHVPASKTSAVLLAGQGPTPESVMEMEVFQFEECWKVVLAEQHRLETLNTLSLTKSGAPRAPIEWSMIPDVLTFDTAFQTLPGVTDDPDIAYTLGIARWVQSLADAWAELETIRTSRDHLRGETDHPRTFPGAPGLAEAVCSSESVC
;
A
#
# COMPACT_ATOMS: atom_id res chain seq x y z
N MET A 1 0.41 -14.61 8.37
CA MET A 1 1.52 -13.64 8.23
C MET A 1 0.99 -12.25 8.54
N PHE A 2 1.78 -11.38 9.18
CA PHE A 2 1.40 -9.97 9.37
C PHE A 2 2.08 -9.17 8.26
N SER A 3 1.36 -8.26 7.61
CA SER A 3 1.88 -7.46 6.48
C SER A 3 1.76 -5.99 6.82
N TYR A 4 2.88 -5.40 7.24
CA TYR A 4 2.99 -3.99 7.60
C TYR A 4 4.07 -3.31 6.78
N VAL A 5 3.81 -2.08 6.34
CA VAL A 5 4.83 -1.14 5.87
C VAL A 5 5.14 -0.18 7.01
N VAL A 6 6.43 -0.03 7.35
CA VAL A 6 6.88 0.97 8.31
C VAL A 6 7.44 2.17 7.57
N VAL A 7 6.84 3.34 7.80
CA VAL A 7 7.41 4.60 7.34
C VAL A 7 8.36 5.11 8.40
N VAL A 8 9.62 5.37 8.03
CA VAL A 8 10.69 5.77 8.95
C VAL A 8 11.29 7.09 8.50
N ASN A 9 11.31 8.06 9.40
CA ASN A 9 12.07 9.30 9.26
C ASN A 9 13.14 9.33 10.36
N ALA A 10 14.40 9.24 9.95
CA ALA A 10 15.54 9.29 10.86
C ALA A 10 16.25 10.64 10.73
N GLY A 11 16.29 11.38 11.84
CA GLY A 11 17.14 12.56 12.01
C GLY A 11 18.38 12.21 12.84
N GLU A 12 19.19 13.23 13.15
CA GLU A 12 20.42 13.06 13.95
C GLU A 12 20.13 12.56 15.37
N ASP A 13 19.08 13.10 16.01
CA ASP A 13 18.79 12.85 17.43
C ASP A 13 17.59 11.93 17.68
N ARG A 14 16.84 11.56 16.64
CA ARG A 14 15.57 10.82 16.78
C ARG A 14 15.18 10.03 15.55
N VAL A 15 14.46 8.93 15.78
CA VAL A 15 13.75 8.17 14.73
C VAL A 15 12.26 8.28 14.99
N ILE A 16 11.52 8.74 13.97
CA ILE A 16 10.07 8.76 13.93
C ILE A 16 9.62 7.61 13.04
N SER A 17 8.72 6.77 13.52
CA SER A 17 8.20 5.66 12.73
C SER A 17 6.68 5.51 12.85
N TRP A 18 6.05 5.12 11.74
CA TRP A 18 4.63 4.81 11.65
C TRP A 18 4.41 3.45 10.99
N GLN A 19 3.56 2.61 11.60
CA GLN A 19 3.18 1.31 11.04
C GLN A 19 1.85 1.40 10.29
N VAL A 20 1.85 0.95 9.04
CA VAL A 20 0.65 0.90 8.18
C VAL A 20 0.35 -0.56 7.84
N SER A 21 -0.84 -1.03 8.22
CA SER A 21 -1.36 -2.35 7.83
C SER A 21 -1.69 -2.38 6.34
N VAL A 22 -1.04 -3.25 5.59
CA VAL A 22 -1.28 -3.45 4.15
C VAL A 22 -2.03 -4.76 3.86
N ARG A 23 -2.82 -5.21 4.83
CA ARG A 23 -3.65 -6.40 4.68
C ARG A 23 -4.83 -6.17 3.72
N PRO A 24 -5.28 -7.18 2.99
CA PRO A 24 -6.40 -7.04 2.08
C PRO A 24 -7.75 -6.88 2.81
N GLU A 25 -7.85 -7.23 4.10
CA GLU A 25 -9.12 -7.08 4.82
C GLU A 25 -9.46 -5.61 5.09
N PRO A 26 -10.76 -5.23 5.03
CA PRO A 26 -11.20 -3.91 5.49
C PRO A 26 -10.96 -3.79 7.00
N VAL A 27 -10.30 -2.70 7.41
CA VAL A 27 -10.02 -2.37 8.82
C VAL A 27 -10.50 -0.96 9.10
N MET A 28 -10.92 -0.67 10.35
CA MET A 28 -11.38 0.68 10.72
C MET A 28 -10.27 1.74 10.61
N THR A 29 -9.01 1.35 10.81
CA THR A 29 -7.82 2.18 10.54
C THR A 29 -6.64 1.27 10.20
N ARG A 30 -5.85 1.66 9.18
CA ARG A 30 -4.59 0.97 8.83
C ARG A 30 -3.41 1.49 9.62
N LEU A 31 -3.49 2.68 10.22
CA LEU A 31 -2.44 3.24 11.06
C LEU A 31 -2.49 2.59 12.45
N VAL A 32 -1.43 1.84 12.79
CA VAL A 32 -1.40 0.99 14.00
C VAL A 32 -0.60 1.61 15.14
N GLY A 33 0.28 2.57 14.88
CA GLY A 33 0.99 3.28 15.94
C GLY A 33 2.06 4.24 15.43
N ALA A 34 2.51 5.10 16.34
CA ALA A 34 3.63 6.02 16.17
C ALA A 34 4.62 5.85 17.31
N TRP A 35 5.91 5.84 16.99
CA TRP A 35 6.97 5.77 17.99
C TRP A 35 8.07 6.77 17.68
N THR A 36 8.50 7.47 18.73
CA THR A 36 9.79 8.14 18.81
C THR A 36 10.68 7.28 19.69
N SER A 37 11.64 6.57 19.11
CA SER A 37 12.57 5.76 19.91
C SER A 37 13.92 5.62 19.19
N GLY A 38 14.93 5.11 19.90
CA GLY A 38 16.23 4.83 19.29
C GLY A 38 16.26 3.61 18.36
N HIS A 39 15.15 2.87 18.21
CA HIS A 39 15.08 1.66 17.38
C HIS A 39 13.73 1.52 16.67
N VAL A 40 13.68 0.79 15.55
CA VAL A 40 12.40 0.38 14.94
C VAL A 40 12.04 -1.02 15.45
N PRO A 41 10.81 -1.25 15.96
CA PRO A 41 10.41 -2.58 16.43
C PRO A 41 10.39 -3.58 15.27
N ALA A 42 11.32 -4.54 15.28
CA ALA A 42 11.56 -5.48 14.17
C ALA A 42 10.47 -6.55 13.98
N SER A 43 9.66 -6.84 15.00
CA SER A 43 8.99 -8.16 15.08
C SER A 43 7.86 -8.46 14.07
N LYS A 44 7.43 -7.51 13.21
CA LYS A 44 6.30 -7.74 12.28
C LYS A 44 6.36 -6.94 10.98
N THR A 45 7.49 -6.29 10.67
CA THR A 45 7.56 -5.40 9.51
C THR A 45 7.87 -6.18 8.25
N SER A 46 7.08 -5.96 7.20
CA SER A 46 7.37 -6.54 5.89
C SER A 46 8.35 -5.67 5.14
N ALA A 47 8.07 -4.36 5.00
CA ALA A 47 8.95 -3.42 4.31
C ALA A 47 9.09 -2.08 5.03
N VAL A 48 10.15 -1.34 4.71
CA VAL A 48 10.44 0.01 5.22
C VAL A 48 10.40 1.04 4.10
N LEU A 49 9.75 2.17 4.33
CA LEU A 49 9.80 3.36 3.48
C LEU A 49 10.57 4.46 4.22
N LEU A 50 11.74 4.82 3.69
CA LEU A 50 12.59 5.88 4.24
C LEU A 50 12.09 7.25 3.76
N ALA A 51 11.66 8.08 4.71
CA ALA A 51 11.11 9.40 4.48
C ALA A 51 12.19 10.50 4.51
N GLY A 52 13.16 10.38 5.43
CA GLY A 52 14.17 11.40 5.69
C GLY A 52 15.45 11.26 4.86
N GLN A 53 16.24 12.34 4.82
CA GLN A 53 17.58 12.39 4.21
C GLN A 53 18.70 12.02 5.20
N GLY A 54 18.36 11.77 6.48
CA GLY A 54 19.32 11.38 7.49
C GLY A 54 19.88 9.96 7.27
N PRO A 55 20.92 9.58 8.04
CA PRO A 55 21.47 8.23 7.96
C PRO A 55 20.39 7.20 8.29
N THR A 56 20.33 6.15 7.49
CA THR A 56 19.44 5.02 7.74
C THR A 56 19.80 4.37 9.09
N PRO A 57 18.86 4.25 10.05
CA PRO A 57 19.13 3.61 11.33
C PRO A 57 19.60 2.17 11.14
N GLU A 58 20.57 1.72 11.93
CA GLU A 58 21.08 0.34 11.86
C GLU A 58 19.95 -0.68 11.99
N SER A 59 18.95 -0.40 12.84
CA SER A 59 17.78 -1.26 13.04
C SER A 59 16.92 -1.48 11.80
N VAL A 60 17.08 -0.69 10.73
CA VAL A 60 16.32 -0.84 9.47
C VAL A 60 17.18 -1.22 8.28
N MET A 61 18.50 -1.33 8.43
CA MET A 61 19.41 -1.67 7.33
C MET A 61 19.18 -3.07 6.76
N GLU A 62 18.70 -4.00 7.59
CA GLU A 62 18.40 -5.38 7.18
C GLU A 62 16.98 -5.56 6.65
N MET A 63 16.18 -4.49 6.62
CA MET A 63 14.78 -4.55 6.23
C MET A 63 14.63 -4.30 4.73
N GLU A 64 13.68 -4.98 4.10
CA GLU A 64 13.42 -4.76 2.68
C GLU A 64 12.79 -3.38 2.45
N VAL A 65 13.26 -2.69 1.41
CA VAL A 65 12.80 -1.34 1.07
C VAL A 65 11.50 -1.42 0.28
N PHE A 66 10.49 -0.69 0.73
CA PHE A 66 9.21 -0.59 0.07
C PHE A 66 9.32 0.18 -1.25
N GLN A 67 9.16 -0.52 -2.37
CA GLN A 67 9.20 0.04 -3.73
C GLN A 67 7.87 0.75 -4.06
N PHE A 68 7.67 1.94 -3.49
CA PHE A 68 6.38 2.63 -3.51
C PHE A 68 5.89 2.99 -4.92
N GLU A 69 6.78 3.39 -5.85
CA GLU A 69 6.41 3.71 -7.23
C GLU A 69 5.91 2.49 -7.99
N GLU A 70 6.61 1.36 -7.86
CA GLU A 70 6.21 0.12 -8.52
C GLU A 70 4.92 -0.44 -7.92
N CYS A 71 4.78 -0.36 -6.60
CA CYS A 71 3.52 -0.68 -5.92
C CYS A 71 2.37 0.17 -6.48
N TRP A 72 2.55 1.50 -6.58
CA TRP A 72 1.54 2.41 -7.12
C TRP A 72 1.17 2.07 -8.57
N LYS A 73 2.16 1.81 -9.43
CA LYS A 73 1.94 1.39 -10.83
C LYS A 73 1.10 0.11 -10.91
N VAL A 74 1.37 -0.88 -10.05
CA VAL A 74 0.60 -2.14 -10.01
C VAL A 74 -0.86 -1.88 -9.61
N VAL A 75 -1.11 -1.07 -8.58
CA VAL A 75 -2.49 -0.73 -8.15
C VAL A 75 -3.24 -0.01 -9.27
N LEU A 76 -2.59 0.98 -9.92
CA LEU A 76 -3.19 1.72 -11.04
C LEU A 76 -3.47 0.83 -12.26
N ALA A 77 -2.51 0.00 -12.65
CA ALA A 77 -2.65 -0.94 -13.76
C ALA A 77 -3.79 -1.94 -13.50
N GLU A 78 -3.94 -2.39 -12.25
CA GLU A 78 -5.02 -3.30 -11.87
C GLU A 78 -6.39 -2.63 -11.97
N GLN A 79 -6.57 -1.39 -11.48
CA GLN A 79 -7.82 -0.66 -11.67
C GLN A 79 -8.17 -0.55 -13.15
N HIS A 80 -7.21 -0.16 -13.99
CA HIS A 80 -7.42 -0.04 -15.44
C HIS A 80 -7.79 -1.39 -16.08
N ARG A 81 -7.12 -2.47 -15.68
CA ARG A 81 -7.43 -3.83 -16.13
C ARG A 81 -8.86 -4.23 -15.78
N LEU A 82 -9.29 -4.00 -14.54
CA LEU A 82 -10.65 -4.33 -14.08
C LEU A 82 -11.71 -3.47 -14.79
N GLU A 83 -11.44 -2.18 -15.00
CA GLU A 83 -12.33 -1.29 -15.76
C GLU A 83 -12.49 -1.74 -17.22
N THR A 84 -11.40 -2.14 -17.85
CA THR A 84 -11.40 -2.69 -19.22
C THR A 84 -12.23 -3.96 -19.29
N LEU A 85 -12.01 -4.90 -18.37
CA LEU A 85 -12.80 -6.13 -18.30
C LEU A 85 -14.28 -5.87 -18.06
N ASN A 86 -14.62 -4.91 -17.18
CA ASN A 86 -16.01 -4.57 -16.91
C ASN A 86 -16.70 -3.98 -18.13
N THR A 87 -16.02 -3.08 -18.85
CA THR A 87 -16.53 -2.42 -20.06
C THR A 87 -16.74 -3.40 -21.20
N LEU A 88 -15.82 -4.35 -21.39
CA LEU A 88 -15.91 -5.36 -22.46
C LEU A 88 -16.90 -6.50 -22.14
N SER A 89 -17.26 -6.67 -20.87
CA SER A 89 -18.14 -7.76 -20.44
C SER A 89 -19.62 -7.39 -20.57
N LEU A 90 -20.42 -8.32 -21.08
CA LEU A 90 -21.87 -8.20 -21.12
C LEU A 90 -22.52 -8.92 -19.93
N THR A 91 -23.75 -8.53 -19.61
CA THR A 91 -24.64 -9.28 -18.71
C THR A 91 -25.11 -10.57 -19.37
N LYS A 92 -25.78 -11.45 -18.60
CA LYS A 92 -26.40 -12.67 -19.14
C LYS A 92 -27.45 -12.39 -20.23
N SER A 93 -28.03 -11.18 -20.25
CA SER A 93 -28.98 -10.75 -21.28
C SER A 93 -28.31 -10.10 -22.50
N GLY A 94 -26.97 -10.05 -22.54
CA GLY A 94 -26.21 -9.41 -23.62
C GLY A 94 -26.14 -7.88 -23.53
N ALA A 95 -26.60 -7.26 -22.44
CA ALA A 95 -26.51 -5.81 -22.26
C ALA A 95 -25.14 -5.40 -21.69
N PRO A 96 -24.65 -4.17 -21.94
CA PRO A 96 -23.47 -3.63 -21.26
C PRO A 96 -23.64 -3.61 -19.74
N ARG A 97 -22.55 -3.80 -19.01
CA ARG A 97 -22.56 -3.69 -17.54
C ARG A 97 -22.56 -2.23 -17.11
N ALA A 98 -23.13 -1.98 -15.93
CA ALA A 98 -23.02 -0.67 -15.31
C ALA A 98 -21.53 -0.32 -15.03
N PRO A 99 -21.13 0.95 -15.19
CA PRO A 99 -19.81 1.41 -14.78
C PRO A 99 -19.53 1.12 -13.31
N ILE A 100 -18.26 0.97 -12.96
CA ILE A 100 -17.81 0.81 -11.58
C ILE A 100 -17.43 2.19 -11.05
N GLU A 101 -17.94 2.54 -9.87
CA GLU A 101 -17.43 3.67 -9.12
C GLU A 101 -16.18 3.21 -8.37
N TRP A 102 -15.03 3.78 -8.74
CA TRP A 102 -13.74 3.43 -8.15
C TRP A 102 -13.38 4.42 -7.05
N SER A 103 -12.84 3.92 -5.94
CA SER A 103 -12.10 4.77 -5.02
C SER A 103 -10.92 5.49 -5.67
N MET A 104 -10.61 6.66 -5.12
CA MET A 104 -9.47 7.46 -5.53
C MET A 104 -8.16 6.76 -5.13
N ILE A 105 -7.36 6.36 -6.11
CA ILE A 105 -5.95 6.02 -5.89
C ILE A 105 -5.21 7.34 -5.64
N PRO A 106 -4.38 7.47 -4.58
CA PRO A 106 -3.59 8.68 -4.38
C PRO A 106 -2.62 8.89 -5.54
N ASP A 107 -2.30 10.15 -5.87
CA ASP A 107 -1.23 10.46 -6.83
C ASP A 107 0.10 9.84 -6.40
N VAL A 108 1.04 9.69 -7.34
CA VAL A 108 2.38 9.19 -7.03
C VAL A 108 3.02 10.00 -5.90
N LEU A 109 3.59 9.30 -4.91
CA LEU A 109 4.27 9.95 -3.79
C LEU A 109 5.42 10.82 -4.32
N THR A 110 5.41 12.09 -3.98
CA THR A 110 6.52 13.01 -4.25
C THR A 110 7.03 13.54 -2.91
N PHE A 111 8.29 13.28 -2.60
CA PHE A 111 8.87 13.72 -1.32
C PHE A 111 9.01 15.25 -1.23
N ASP A 112 8.86 15.96 -2.35
CA ASP A 112 8.89 17.42 -2.43
C ASP A 112 7.55 18.08 -2.06
N THR A 113 6.46 17.31 -1.97
CA THR A 113 5.19 17.88 -1.50
C THR A 113 5.22 18.01 0.01
N ALA A 114 5.21 19.26 0.47
CA ALA A 114 4.95 19.56 1.87
C ALA A 114 3.60 18.93 2.25
N PHE A 115 3.63 17.85 3.03
CA PHE A 115 2.42 17.32 3.63
C PHE A 115 1.84 18.45 4.47
N GLN A 116 0.68 18.96 4.04
CA GLN A 116 0.00 20.05 4.73
C GLN A 116 -0.14 19.66 6.19
N THR A 117 0.16 20.61 7.10
CA THR A 117 -0.03 20.43 8.53
C THR A 117 -1.47 20.02 8.77
N LEU A 118 -1.63 18.75 9.15
CA LEU A 118 -2.93 18.19 9.42
C LEU A 118 -3.47 18.81 10.72
N PRO A 119 -4.74 19.27 10.75
CA PRO A 119 -5.31 19.81 11.97
C PRO A 119 -5.18 18.82 13.14
N GLY A 120 -4.59 19.26 14.24
CA GLY A 120 -4.38 18.43 15.43
C GLY A 120 -3.11 17.57 15.42
N VAL A 121 -2.26 17.68 14.40
CA VAL A 121 -0.89 17.15 14.43
C VAL A 121 0.03 18.22 15.03
N THR A 122 0.95 17.79 15.91
CA THR A 122 1.98 18.63 16.54
C THR A 122 2.67 19.54 15.52
N ASP A 123 3.08 20.74 15.93
CA ASP A 123 3.86 21.72 15.12
C ASP A 123 5.26 21.20 14.69
N ASP A 124 5.50 19.90 14.80
CA ASP A 124 6.73 19.23 14.46
C ASP A 124 6.72 18.80 12.98
N PRO A 125 7.54 19.43 12.12
CA PRO A 125 7.53 19.17 10.68
C PRO A 125 7.92 17.74 10.33
N ASP A 126 8.82 17.10 11.10
CA ASP A 126 9.24 15.73 10.81
C ASP A 126 8.12 14.74 11.12
N ILE A 127 7.35 14.98 12.19
CA ILE A 127 6.18 14.15 12.52
C ILE A 127 5.10 14.32 11.46
N ALA A 128 4.78 15.57 11.09
CA ALA A 128 3.77 15.86 10.07
C ALA A 128 4.12 15.22 8.72
N TYR A 129 5.38 15.34 8.31
CA TYR A 129 5.90 14.76 7.08
C TYR A 129 5.84 13.23 7.09
N THR A 130 6.33 12.59 8.15
CA THR A 130 6.31 11.12 8.28
C THR A 130 4.88 10.57 8.31
N LEU A 131 3.98 11.24 9.02
CA LEU A 131 2.57 10.88 9.08
C LEU A 131 1.89 11.08 7.72
N GLY A 132 2.25 12.12 6.97
CA GLY A 132 1.78 12.34 5.62
C GLY A 132 2.09 11.18 4.68
N ILE A 133 3.33 10.71 4.70
CA ILE A 133 3.76 9.52 3.94
C ILE A 133 3.02 8.27 4.43
N ALA A 134 2.86 8.09 5.74
CA ALA A 134 2.11 6.96 6.29
C ALA A 134 0.64 6.97 5.86
N ARG A 135 0.01 8.14 5.77
CA ARG A 135 -1.34 8.29 5.21
C ARG A 135 -1.40 8.01 3.72
N TRP A 136 -0.38 8.39 2.96
CA TRP A 136 -0.29 8.03 1.55
C TRP A 136 -0.25 6.50 1.37
N VAL A 137 0.59 5.80 2.14
CA VAL A 137 0.65 4.32 2.13
C VAL A 137 -0.70 3.72 2.54
N GLN A 138 -1.36 4.29 3.56
CA GLN A 138 -2.70 3.86 3.97
C GLN A 138 -3.69 3.99 2.81
N SER A 139 -3.77 5.16 2.16
CA SER A 139 -4.70 5.40 1.05
C SER A 139 -4.47 4.43 -0.11
N LEU A 140 -3.20 4.12 -0.41
CA LEU A 140 -2.86 3.15 -1.44
C LEU A 140 -3.30 1.73 -1.07
N ALA A 141 -3.12 1.34 0.20
CA ALA A 141 -3.56 0.04 0.72
C ALA A 141 -5.09 -0.08 0.80
N ASP A 142 -5.80 1.00 1.14
CA ASP A 142 -7.26 1.07 1.09
C ASP A 142 -7.76 0.87 -0.34
N ALA A 143 -7.17 1.59 -1.31
CA ALA A 143 -7.53 1.43 -2.72
C ALA A 143 -7.31 -0.01 -3.21
N TRP A 144 -6.18 -0.63 -2.88
CA TRP A 144 -5.93 -2.04 -3.23
C TRP A 144 -6.96 -3.00 -2.64
N ALA A 145 -7.28 -2.86 -1.35
CA ALA A 145 -8.27 -3.73 -0.69
C ALA A 145 -9.67 -3.61 -1.32
N GLU A 146 -10.05 -2.42 -1.76
CA GLU A 146 -11.29 -2.20 -2.50
C GLU A 146 -11.26 -2.87 -3.88
N LEU A 147 -10.17 -2.69 -4.65
CA LEU A 147 -10.00 -3.37 -5.93
C LEU A 147 -10.13 -4.89 -5.79
N GLU A 148 -9.51 -5.46 -4.75
CA GLU A 148 -9.60 -6.90 -4.46
C GLU A 148 -11.01 -7.32 -4.04
N THR A 149 -11.74 -6.48 -3.30
CA THR A 149 -13.14 -6.72 -2.94
C THR A 149 -14.03 -6.74 -4.19
N ILE A 150 -13.85 -5.78 -5.10
CA ILE A 150 -14.58 -5.71 -6.37
C ILE A 150 -14.23 -6.91 -7.27
N ARG A 151 -12.94 -7.23 -7.39
CA ARG A 151 -12.45 -8.36 -8.19
C ARG A 151 -13.03 -9.68 -7.72
N THR A 152 -13.00 -9.96 -6.42
CA THR A 152 -13.45 -11.24 -5.86
C THR A 152 -14.98 -11.37 -5.86
N SER A 153 -15.71 -10.27 -5.63
CA SER A 153 -17.18 -10.27 -5.59
C SER A 153 -17.87 -10.42 -6.94
N ARG A 154 -17.16 -10.23 -8.06
CA ARG A 154 -17.74 -10.26 -9.42
C ARG A 154 -17.11 -11.35 -10.29
N ASP A 155 -17.90 -12.34 -10.68
CA ASP A 155 -17.41 -13.52 -11.43
C ASP A 155 -16.63 -13.17 -12.70
N HIS A 156 -17.05 -12.14 -13.45
CA HIS A 156 -16.38 -11.73 -14.70
C HIS A 156 -15.08 -10.95 -14.48
N LEU A 157 -14.78 -10.53 -13.24
CA LEU A 157 -13.55 -9.80 -12.89
C LEU A 157 -12.55 -10.66 -12.12
N ARG A 158 -13.02 -11.75 -11.49
CA ARG A 158 -12.28 -12.57 -10.54
C ARG A 158 -10.94 -13.06 -11.08
N GLY A 159 -10.85 -13.42 -12.36
CA GLY A 159 -9.64 -14.01 -12.92
C GLY A 159 -9.38 -15.39 -12.31
N GLU A 160 -8.11 -15.76 -12.12
CA GLU A 160 -7.72 -17.12 -11.68
C GLU A 160 -7.86 -17.35 -10.17
N THR A 161 -7.79 -16.30 -9.36
CA THR A 161 -7.82 -16.41 -7.89
C THR A 161 -9.17 -15.96 -7.33
N ASP A 162 -9.73 -16.74 -6.40
CA ASP A 162 -11.04 -16.45 -5.79
C ASP A 162 -10.96 -15.71 -4.44
N HIS A 163 -9.76 -15.55 -3.91
CA HIS A 163 -9.47 -14.85 -2.66
C HIS A 163 -8.67 -13.57 -2.90
N PRO A 164 -8.75 -12.59 -1.98
CA PRO A 164 -7.97 -11.36 -2.08
C PRO A 164 -6.47 -11.64 -2.14
N ARG A 165 -5.80 -11.00 -3.10
CA ARG A 165 -4.35 -10.99 -3.26
C ARG A 165 -3.73 -10.03 -2.26
N THR A 166 -2.50 -10.32 -1.91
CA THR A 166 -1.70 -9.48 -1.02
C THR A 166 -1.36 -8.15 -1.67
N PHE A 167 -1.14 -7.13 -0.84
CA PHE A 167 -0.72 -5.82 -1.30
C PHE A 167 0.60 -5.89 -2.07
N PRO A 168 0.69 -5.24 -3.25
CA PRO A 168 1.91 -5.25 -4.04
C PRO A 168 3.08 -4.60 -3.29
N GLY A 169 4.30 -5.10 -3.51
CA GLY A 169 5.49 -4.60 -2.82
C GLY A 169 5.63 -5.04 -1.36
N ALA A 170 4.79 -5.98 -0.88
CA ALA A 170 5.02 -6.67 0.39
C ALA A 170 6.07 -7.81 0.20
N PRO A 171 7.20 -7.75 0.90
CA PRO A 171 8.28 -8.76 0.88
C PRO A 171 7.80 -10.17 1.18
N GLY A 172 8.38 -11.16 0.48
CA GLY A 172 8.16 -12.58 0.74
C GLY A 172 7.03 -13.26 -0.05
N LEU A 173 6.52 -12.65 -1.13
CA LEU A 173 5.47 -13.23 -1.97
C LEU A 173 5.78 -13.27 -3.47
N ALA A 174 6.93 -12.75 -3.91
CA ALA A 174 7.38 -12.84 -5.30
C ALA A 174 7.58 -14.29 -5.79
N GLU A 175 7.74 -15.27 -4.89
CA GLU A 175 7.84 -16.69 -5.24
C GLU A 175 6.51 -17.31 -5.71
N ALA A 176 5.36 -16.71 -5.42
CA ALA A 176 4.06 -17.29 -5.78
C ALA A 176 3.60 -16.93 -7.21
N VAL A 177 4.12 -15.86 -7.82
CA VAL A 177 3.63 -15.36 -9.13
C VAL A 177 4.46 -15.89 -10.30
N CYS A 178 5.74 -16.20 -10.11
CA CYS A 178 6.58 -16.75 -11.20
C CYS A 178 6.41 -18.26 -11.44
N SER A 179 5.56 -18.96 -10.68
CA SER A 179 5.37 -20.41 -10.79
C SER A 179 4.24 -20.83 -11.74
N SER A 180 3.49 -19.89 -12.36
CA SER A 180 2.37 -20.23 -13.26
C SER A 180 2.69 -20.14 -14.76
N GLU A 181 3.89 -19.72 -15.19
CA GLU A 181 4.28 -19.66 -16.61
C GLU A 181 4.99 -20.93 -17.13
N SER A 182 4.76 -22.10 -16.53
CA SER A 182 5.33 -23.36 -17.03
C SER A 182 4.36 -24.53 -16.93
N VAL A 183 3.28 -24.50 -17.71
CA VAL A 183 2.64 -25.73 -18.20
C VAL A 183 2.25 -25.52 -19.67
N CYS A 184 2.85 -26.33 -20.54
CA CYS A 184 2.58 -26.46 -21.96
C CYS A 184 1.19 -27.04 -22.26
#